data_AF-A0A821DJM9-F1
#
_entry.id   AF-A0A821DJM9-F1
#
_cell.length_a   1.000
_cell.length_b   1.000
_cell.length_c   1.000
_cell.angle_alpha   90.00
_cell.angle_beta   90.00
_cell.angle_gamma   90.00
#
_symmetry.space_group_name_H-M   'P 1'
#
loop_
_entity.id
_entity.type
_entity.pdbx_description
1 polymer ?
#
loop_
_entity_poly.entity_id
_entity_poly.type
_entity_poly.pdbx_seq_one_letter_code
_entity_poly.pdbx_strand_id
1 'polypeptide(L)' 'MSSTLRLCLQSFPIKRISSMRWSSTTTSAGSPRRLTTHYTIHPRDKDERWKDINMERYAEEYDVAIVGGGLDILF' A
#
# COMPACT_ATOMS: atom_id res chain seq x y z
N MET A 1 -35.76 -65.24 1.74
CA MET A 1 -35.91 -63.79 1.84
C MET A 1 -34.83 -63.27 2.78
N SER A 2 -33.72 -62.76 2.27
CA SER A 2 -32.75 -62.01 3.09
C SER A 2 -31.93 -61.14 2.14
N SER A 3 -32.46 -59.94 1.90
CA SER A 3 -31.97 -58.96 0.94
C SER A 3 -30.83 -58.20 1.60
N THR A 4 -29.59 -58.50 1.21
CA THR A 4 -28.40 -57.80 1.68
C THR A 4 -28.39 -56.38 1.13
N LEU A 5 -28.55 -55.40 2.01
CA LEU A 5 -28.34 -53.99 1.74
C LEU A 5 -26.87 -53.76 1.38
N ARG A 6 -26.59 -53.58 0.10
CA ARG A 6 -25.30 -53.07 -0.38
C ARG A 6 -25.58 -51.72 -1.04
N LEU A 7 -25.63 -50.67 -0.21
CA LEU A 7 -25.70 -49.28 -0.67
C LEU A 7 -24.41 -48.99 -1.45
N CYS A 8 -24.58 -48.91 -2.77
CA CYS A 8 -23.56 -48.49 -3.71
C CYS A 8 -23.24 -47.01 -3.42
N LEU A 9 -22.11 -46.75 -2.74
CA LEU A 9 -21.47 -45.44 -2.69
C LEU A 9 -21.04 -45.07 -4.11
N GLN A 10 -21.95 -44.48 -4.88
CA GLN A 10 -21.57 -43.80 -6.12
C GLN A 10 -20.87 -42.49 -5.71
N SER A 11 -19.56 -42.60 -5.56
CA SER A 11 -18.65 -41.46 -5.48
C SER A 11 -18.64 -40.73 -6.81
N PHE A 12 -19.48 -39.70 -6.95
CA PHE A 12 -19.39 -38.75 -8.05
C PHE A 12 -18.05 -38.00 -7.97
N PRO A 13 -17.22 -37.98 -9.03
CA PRO A 13 -15.99 -37.20 -8.99
C PRO A 13 -16.35 -35.71 -9.04
N ILE A 14 -16.25 -35.03 -7.90
CA ILE A 14 -16.30 -33.57 -7.84
C ILE A 14 -15.05 -33.08 -8.59
N LYS A 15 -15.25 -32.57 -9.82
CA LYS A 15 -14.18 -31.94 -10.58
C LYS A 15 -13.71 -30.72 -9.79
N ARG A 16 -12.54 -30.84 -9.15
CA ARG A 16 -11.85 -29.75 -8.47
C ARG A 16 -11.59 -28.65 -9.50
N ILE A 17 -12.37 -27.58 -9.45
CA ILE A 17 -12.10 -26.37 -10.21
C ILE A 17 -10.75 -25.87 -9.72
N SER A 18 -9.71 -26.04 -10.52
CA SER A 18 -8.44 -25.39 -10.26
C SER A 18 -8.70 -23.90 -10.24
N SER A 19 -8.49 -23.26 -9.09
CA SER A 19 -8.52 -21.80 -9.00
C SER A 19 -7.49 -21.27 -9.98
N MET A 20 -7.96 -20.78 -11.13
CA MET A 20 -7.12 -20.10 -12.10
C MET A 20 -6.63 -18.82 -11.41
N ARG A 21 -5.42 -18.87 -10.84
CA ARG A 21 -4.82 -17.73 -10.14
C ARG A 21 -4.51 -16.70 -11.21
N TRP A 22 -5.37 -15.69 -11.32
CA TRP A 22 -5.13 -14.52 -12.16
C TRP A 22 -3.78 -13.94 -11.75
N SER A 23 -2.77 -14.14 -12.60
CA SER A 23 -1.42 -13.64 -12.38
C SER A 23 -1.23 -12.44 -13.29
N SER A 24 -1.41 -11.25 -12.73
CA SER A 24 -1.17 -10.00 -13.42
C SER A 24 0.33 -9.72 -13.43
N THR A 25 1.03 -10.08 -14.51
CA THR A 25 2.37 -9.53 -14.74
C THR A 25 2.23 -8.18 -15.44
N THR A 26 2.03 -7.12 -14.68
CA THR A 26 2.13 -5.75 -15.17
C THR A 26 3.54 -5.21 -14.95
N THR A 27 4.53 -5.79 -15.62
CA THR A 27 5.80 -5.08 -15.86
C THR A 27 5.58 -4.17 -17.07
N SER A 28 4.98 -3.00 -16.83
CA SER A 28 5.03 -1.91 -17.80
C SER A 28 6.49 -1.63 -18.14
N ALA A 29 6.84 -1.58 -19.43
CA ALA A 29 8.17 -1.32 -19.97
C ALA A 29 8.67 0.13 -19.73
N GLY A 30 8.46 0.64 -18.52
CA GLY A 30 8.94 1.91 -18.00
C GLY A 30 9.51 1.67 -16.61
N SER A 31 10.44 2.53 -16.20
CA SER A 31 11.17 2.40 -14.92
C SER A 31 10.25 1.99 -13.76
N PRO A 32 10.71 1.17 -12.80
CA PRO A 32 9.90 0.79 -11.64
C PRO A 32 9.29 2.03 -10.98
N ARG A 33 7.99 1.96 -10.64
CA ARG A 33 7.26 3.09 -10.04
C ARG A 33 7.88 3.47 -8.71
N ARG A 34 8.07 4.77 -8.47
CA ARG A 34 8.62 5.30 -7.22
C ARG A 34 7.55 5.26 -6.14
N LEU A 35 7.73 4.42 -5.12
CA LEU A 35 6.77 4.28 -4.01
C LEU A 35 6.79 5.49 -3.06
N THR A 36 7.97 6.09 -2.86
CA THR A 36 8.15 7.25 -1.99
C THR A 36 8.41 8.51 -2.82
N THR A 37 7.72 9.58 -2.50
CA THR A 37 7.91 10.91 -3.12
C THR A 37 8.17 12.01 -2.09
N HIS A 38 8.24 11.65 -0.79
CA HIS A 38 8.41 12.60 0.28
C HIS A 38 9.76 13.33 0.20
N TYR A 39 9.75 14.64 0.43
CA TYR A 39 10.88 15.54 0.19
C TYR A 39 12.10 15.26 1.08
N THR A 40 11.93 14.58 2.21
CA THR A 40 13.06 14.15 3.06
C THR A 40 13.90 13.07 2.39
N ILE A 41 13.27 12.21 1.59
CA ILE A 41 13.95 11.14 0.86
C ILE A 41 14.38 11.65 -0.53
N HIS A 42 13.59 12.52 -1.14
CA HIS A 42 13.84 13.12 -2.45
C HIS A 42 13.83 14.65 -2.35
N PRO A 43 14.99 15.28 -2.04
CA PRO A 43 15.08 16.72 -1.81
C PRO A 43 14.58 17.54 -2.99
N ARG A 44 13.82 18.60 -2.70
CA ARG A 44 13.23 19.49 -3.71
C ARG A 44 14.29 20.25 -4.51
N ASP A 45 15.42 20.59 -3.89
CA ASP A 45 16.52 21.32 -4.54
C ASP A 45 17.12 20.57 -5.75
N LYS A 46 16.95 19.24 -5.80
CA LYS A 46 17.44 18.38 -6.89
C LYS A 46 16.37 18.02 -7.91
N ASP A 47 15.12 18.40 -7.67
CA ASP A 47 13.99 18.10 -8.54
C ASP A 47 13.70 19.32 -9.42
N GLU A 48 13.77 19.13 -10.74
CA GLU A 48 13.62 20.19 -11.72
C GLU A 48 12.28 20.92 -11.62
N ARG A 49 11.27 20.23 -11.08
CA ARG A 49 9.94 20.79 -10.84
C ARG A 49 9.92 21.95 -9.84
N TRP A 50 10.93 22.08 -8.99
CA TRP A 50 10.99 23.09 -7.93
C TRP A 50 12.01 24.20 -8.21
N LYS A 51 12.67 24.21 -9.38
CA LYS A 51 13.74 25.17 -9.73
C LYS A 51 13.29 26.64 -9.65
N ASP A 52 12.07 26.93 -10.08
CA ASP A 52 11.56 28.31 -10.16
C ASP A 52 10.68 28.70 -8.97
N ILE A 53 10.62 27.84 -7.94
CA ILE A 53 9.79 28.07 -6.75
C ILE A 53 10.65 28.74 -5.68
N ASN A 54 10.25 29.94 -5.25
CA ASN A 54 10.89 30.59 -4.11
C ASN A 54 10.61 29.78 -2.83
N MET A 55 11.68 29.29 -2.20
CA MET A 55 11.63 28.47 -0.97
C MET A 55 11.87 29.31 0.30
N GLU A 56 11.85 30.64 0.21
CA GLU A 56 11.91 31.52 1.36
C GLU A 56 10.77 31.23 2.35
N ARG A 57 11.12 31.19 3.63
CA ARG A 57 10.17 31.05 4.73
C ARG A 57 10.20 32.33 5.54
N TYR A 58 9.03 32.86 5.82
CA TYR A 58 8.89 33.93 6.77
C TYR A 58 9.12 33.38 8.17
N ALA A 59 9.96 34.05 8.94
CA ALA A 59 10.15 33.77 10.35
C ALA A 59 9.27 34.72 11.14
N GLU A 60 8.56 34.19 12.12
CA GLU A 60 7.84 34.96 13.13
C GLU A 60 8.59 34.80 14.46
N GLU A 61 8.67 35.89 15.23
CA GLU A 61 9.32 35.91 16.53
C GLU A 61 8.27 35.70 17.62
N TYR A 62 8.55 34.80 18.55
CA TYR A 62 7.70 34.49 19.69
C TYR A 62 8.57 34.24 20.91
N ASP A 63 8.05 34.54 22.10
CA ASP A 63 8.76 34.24 23.35
C ASP A 63 8.87 32.73 23.60
N VAL A 64 7.82 31.96 23.26
CA VAL A 64 7.75 30.50 23.39
C VAL A 64 6.92 29.92 22.26
N ALA A 65 7.43 28.84 21.63
CA ALA A 65 6.70 28.06 20.64
C ALA A 65 6.41 26.65 21.15
N ILE A 66 5.13 26.26 21.20
CA ILE A 66 4.69 24.90 21.57
C ILE A 66 4.19 24.19 20.31
N VAL A 67 4.79 23.04 19.97
CA VAL A 67 4.43 22.25 18.78
C VAL A 67 3.55 21.07 19.18
N GLY A 68 2.23 21.23 18.99
CA GLY A 68 1.21 20.23 19.34
C GLY A 68 0.27 20.73 20.45
N GLY A 69 -1.04 20.71 20.17
CA GLY A 69 -2.08 21.22 21.09
C GLY A 69 -2.92 20.11 21.75
N GLY A 70 -2.34 18.92 21.91
CA GLY A 70 -2.98 17.84 22.66
C GLY A 70 -3.12 18.21 24.13
N LEU A 71 -3.95 17.47 24.86
CA LEU A 71 -4.08 17.65 26.31
C LEU A 71 -2.75 17.46 27.05
N ASP A 72 -1.86 16.66 26.48
CA ASP A 72 -0.63 16.14 27.08
C ASP A 72 0.62 17.01 26.86
N ILE A 73 0.49 18.33 26.84
CA ILE A 73 1.66 19.25 26.71
C ILE A 73 2.57 19.33 27.96
N LEU A 74 2.42 18.40 28.91
CA LEU A 74 3.08 18.41 30.21
C LEU A 74 3.78 17.08 30.59
N PHE A 75 4.07 16.20 29.63
CA PHE A 75 4.78 14.94 29.91
C PHE A 75 6.18 14.89 29.31
#